data_AF-A0A927FHL0-F1
#
_entry.id   AF-A0A927FHL0-F1
#
_cell.length_a   1.000
_cell.length_b   1.000
_cell.length_c   1.000
_cell.angle_alpha   90.00
_cell.angle_beta   90.00
_cell.angle_gamma   90.00
#
_symmetry.space_group_name_H-M   'P 1'
#
loop_
_entity.id
_entity.type
_entity.pdbx_description
1 polymer ?
#
loop_
_entity_poly.entity_id
_entity_poly.type
_entity_poly.pdbx_seq_one_letter_code
_entity_poly.pdbx_strand_id
1 'polypeptide(L)'
;MKRRLAALVLACASQAQAAPQTLTLSCAVVYMPARSTWVREVQIQWDGDTLSSVRIDGLTPHSFSVDADSMATAIDNERIQIDLRLSRWTSDFRGLASGQGRCDTEAP
;
A
#
# COMPACT_ATOMS: atom_id res chain seq x y z
N MET A 1 28.64 47.99 34.61
CA MET A 1 28.62 46.95 33.56
C MET A 1 27.47 46.00 33.82
N LYS A 2 26.35 46.10 33.07
CA LYS A 2 25.14 45.28 33.27
C LYS A 2 25.17 44.10 32.28
N ARG A 3 25.45 42.89 32.77
CA ARG A 3 25.34 41.64 31.99
C ARG A 3 23.85 41.31 31.83
N ARG A 4 23.35 41.37 30.59
CA ARG A 4 22.01 40.87 30.28
C ARG A 4 22.10 39.36 30.05
N LEU A 5 21.43 38.58 30.89
CA LEU A 5 21.15 37.18 30.60
C LEU A 5 20.08 37.13 29.50
N ALA A 6 20.42 36.53 28.36
CA ALA A 6 19.45 36.14 27.35
C ALA A 6 18.91 34.76 27.72
N ALA A 7 17.63 34.69 28.06
CA ALA A 7 16.93 33.43 28.28
C ALA A 7 16.64 32.77 26.93
N LEU A 8 17.19 31.57 26.73
CA LEU A 8 16.91 30.72 25.58
C LEU A 8 15.55 30.05 25.82
N VAL A 9 14.50 30.54 25.15
CA VAL A 9 13.19 29.90 25.16
C VAL A 9 13.26 28.66 24.25
N LEU A 10 13.35 27.48 24.84
CA LEU A 10 13.17 26.21 24.14
C LEU A 10 11.70 26.13 23.70
N ALA A 11 11.42 26.45 22.44
CA ALA A 11 10.13 26.16 21.85
C ALA A 11 10.03 24.64 21.66
N CYS A 12 9.28 23.97 22.55
CA CYS A 12 8.79 22.61 22.30
C CYS A 12 7.81 22.67 21.12
N ALA A 13 8.34 22.59 19.91
CA ALA A 13 7.52 22.27 18.74
C ALA A 13 7.16 20.80 18.83
N SER A 14 6.00 20.50 19.41
CA SER A 14 5.37 19.18 19.30
C SER A 14 5.12 18.91 17.81
N GLN A 15 5.96 18.08 17.19
CA GLN A 15 5.67 17.55 15.87
C GLN A 15 4.45 16.64 16.01
N ALA A 16 3.29 17.14 15.61
CA ALA A 16 2.10 16.31 15.49
C ALA A 16 2.34 15.34 14.32
N GLN A 17 2.67 14.09 14.64
CA GLN A 17 2.78 13.04 13.64
C GLN A 17 1.40 12.83 13.03
N ALA A 18 1.27 13.00 11.72
CA ALA A 18 0.02 12.71 11.02
C ALA A 18 -0.32 11.22 11.21
N ALA A 19 -1.60 10.92 11.41
CA ALA A 19 -2.03 9.52 11.44
C ALA A 19 -1.74 8.87 10.08
N PRO A 20 -1.32 7.58 10.06
CA PRO A 20 -1.13 6.87 8.81
C PRO A 20 -2.40 6.89 7.96
N GLN A 21 -2.23 7.06 6.65
CA GLN A 21 -3.32 7.07 5.70
C GLN A 21 -3.52 5.68 5.13
N THR A 22 -4.74 5.17 5.15
CA THR A 22 -5.08 3.87 4.58
C THR A 22 -5.87 4.06 3.30
N LEU A 23 -5.39 3.43 2.22
CA LEU A 23 -6.10 3.26 0.97
C LEU A 23 -6.57 1.81 0.87
N THR A 24 -7.88 1.60 0.75
CA THR A 24 -8.45 0.28 0.48
C THR A 24 -8.88 0.21 -0.98
N LEU A 25 -8.51 -0.87 -1.65
CA LEU A 25 -8.91 -1.19 -3.02
C LEU A 25 -9.69 -2.50 -3.05
N SER A 26 -10.76 -2.53 -3.81
CA SER A 26 -11.49 -3.74 -4.20
C SER A 26 -11.08 -4.13 -5.61
N CYS A 27 -10.40 -5.27 -5.79
CA CYS A 27 -9.88 -5.71 -7.08
C CYS A 27 -10.65 -6.93 -7.60
N ALA A 28 -11.45 -6.76 -8.65
CA ALA A 28 -12.13 -7.87 -9.32
C ALA A 28 -11.17 -8.58 -10.30
N VAL A 29 -10.54 -9.66 -9.85
CA VAL A 29 -9.48 -10.37 -10.57
C VAL A 29 -10.03 -11.63 -11.24
N VAL A 30 -9.83 -11.75 -12.55
CA VAL A 30 -10.12 -12.96 -13.32
C VAL A 30 -8.85 -13.81 -13.39
N TYR A 31 -8.95 -15.07 -12.97
CA TYR A 31 -7.84 -16.03 -12.98
C TYR A 31 -7.97 -17.01 -14.14
N MET A 32 -6.94 -17.02 -14.99
CA MET A 32 -6.80 -17.96 -16.10
C MET A 32 -5.88 -19.12 -15.71
N PRO A 33 -6.12 -20.34 -16.22
CA PRO A 33 -7.12 -20.69 -17.24
C PRO A 33 -8.53 -21.02 -16.71
N ALA A 34 -8.71 -21.04 -15.38
CA ALA A 34 -9.98 -21.45 -14.75
C ALA A 34 -11.17 -20.54 -15.09
N ARG A 35 -10.93 -19.29 -15.50
CA ARG A 35 -11.95 -18.25 -15.78
C ARG A 35 -12.82 -17.96 -14.56
N SER A 36 -12.26 -18.12 -13.36
CA SER A 36 -12.92 -17.72 -12.12
C SER A 36 -12.61 -16.26 -11.80
N THR A 37 -13.61 -15.52 -11.32
CA THR A 37 -13.43 -14.15 -10.83
C THR A 37 -13.49 -14.13 -9.32
N TRP A 38 -12.50 -13.51 -8.68
CA TRP A 38 -12.46 -13.32 -7.23
C TRP A 38 -12.24 -11.85 -6.95
N VAL A 39 -12.98 -11.31 -5.99
CA VAL A 39 -12.75 -9.94 -5.50
C VAL A 39 -11.70 -10.02 -4.40
N ARG A 40 -10.58 -9.32 -4.61
CA ARG A 40 -9.45 -9.25 -3.68
C ARG A 40 -9.48 -7.90 -2.98
N GLU A 41 -9.40 -7.88 -1.66
CA GLU A 41 -9.22 -6.65 -0.92
C GLU A 41 -7.73 -6.32 -0.82
N VAL A 42 -7.35 -5.07 -1.04
CA VAL A 42 -5.99 -4.59 -0.87
C VAL A 42 -6.01 -3.39 0.05
N GLN A 43 -5.33 -3.49 1.19
CA GLN A 43 -5.13 -2.38 2.11
C GLN A 43 -3.69 -1.90 2.01
N ILE A 44 -3.52 -0.61 1.75
CA ILE A 44 -2.23 0.05 1.57
C ILE A 44 -2.16 1.16 2.61
N GLN A 45 -1.15 1.12 3.49
CA GLN A 45 -0.97 2.13 4.53
C GLN A 45 0.28 2.97 4.26
N TRP A 46 0.11 4.29 4.29
CA TRP A 46 1.15 5.28 4.11
C TRP A 46 1.43 6.03 5.42
N ASP A 47 2.70 6.19 5.75
CA ASP A 47 3.20 7.10 6.78
C ASP A 47 3.97 8.23 6.09
N GLY A 48 3.30 9.37 5.88
CA GLY A 48 3.78 10.41 4.96
C GLY A 48 3.91 9.87 3.53
N ASP A 49 5.10 10.03 2.93
CA ASP A 49 5.42 9.53 1.58
C ASP A 49 5.97 8.10 1.59
N THR A 50 6.02 7.44 2.76
CA THR A 50 6.56 6.09 2.90
C THR A 50 5.45 5.07 2.98
N LEU A 51 5.47 4.08 2.08
CA LEU A 51 4.59 2.93 2.17
C LEU A 51 4.99 2.07 3.38
N SER A 52 4.16 2.03 4.41
CA SER A 52 4.47 1.38 5.68
C SER A 52 3.91 -0.04 5.80
N SER A 53 2.80 -0.35 5.12
CA SER A 53 2.17 -1.67 5.19
C SER A 53 1.31 -1.97 3.97
N VAL A 54 1.21 -3.25 3.62
CA VAL A 54 0.31 -3.80 2.61
C VAL A 54 -0.37 -5.03 3.20
N ARG A 55 -1.68 -5.17 2.97
CA ARG A 55 -2.42 -6.42 3.20
C ARG A 55 -3.23 -6.80 1.97
N ILE A 56 -3.26 -8.09 1.64
CA ILE A 56 -4.11 -8.66 0.59
C ILE A 56 -5.06 -9.63 1.28
N ASP A 57 -6.37 -9.39 1.19
CA ASP A 57 -7.41 -10.17 1.88
C ASP A 57 -7.13 -10.36 3.39
N GLY A 58 -6.60 -9.32 4.03
CA GLY A 58 -6.19 -9.34 5.44
C GLY A 58 -4.84 -10.03 5.73
N LEU A 59 -4.21 -10.68 4.74
CA LEU A 59 -2.90 -11.32 4.89
C LEU A 59 -1.77 -10.31 4.71
N THR A 60 -0.76 -10.38 5.57
CA THR A 60 0.45 -9.55 5.46
C THR A 60 1.49 -10.28 4.59
N PRO A 61 1.89 -9.74 3.44
CA PRO A 61 2.95 -10.33 2.64
C PRO A 61 4.29 -10.30 3.37
N HIS A 62 5.18 -11.26 3.07
CA HIS A 62 6.53 -11.26 3.63
C HIS A 62 7.35 -10.04 3.19
N SER A 63 7.07 -9.50 2.00
CA SER A 63 7.73 -8.31 1.47
C SER A 63 6.83 -7.61 0.45
N PHE A 64 7.00 -6.31 0.33
CA PHE A 64 6.44 -5.50 -0.74
C PHE A 64 7.48 -4.50 -1.21
N SER A 65 7.29 -3.99 -2.42
CA SER A 65 8.07 -2.89 -2.98
C SER A 65 7.12 -1.92 -3.68
N VAL A 66 7.50 -0.66 -3.69
CA VAL A 66 6.78 0.40 -4.39
C VAL A 66 7.74 1.15 -5.30
N ASP A 67 7.32 1.38 -6.53
CA ASP A 67 8.04 2.18 -7.51
C ASP A 67 7.04 3.09 -8.24
N ALA A 68 7.19 4.40 -8.04
CA ALA A 68 6.31 5.45 -8.52
C ALA A 68 4.82 5.11 -8.29
N ASP A 69 4.12 4.67 -9.34
CA ASP A 69 2.69 4.34 -9.31
C ASP A 69 2.42 2.83 -9.27
N SER A 70 3.42 2.01 -8.96
CA SER A 70 3.29 0.56 -8.95
C SER A 70 3.69 -0.03 -7.61
N MET A 71 2.94 -1.03 -7.16
CA MET A 71 3.25 -1.82 -5.97
C MET A 71 3.40 -3.28 -6.39
N ALA A 72 4.44 -3.95 -5.91
CA ALA A 72 4.65 -5.38 -6.12
C ALA A 72 4.77 -6.11 -4.78
N THR A 73 4.15 -7.29 -4.69
CA THR A 73 4.20 -8.17 -3.52
C THR A 73 3.99 -9.63 -3.91
N ALA A 74 4.03 -10.55 -2.93
CA ALA A 74 3.72 -11.95 -3.15
C ALA A 74 3.11 -12.63 -1.91
N ILE A 75 2.06 -13.42 -2.14
CA ILE A 75 1.38 -14.27 -1.15
C ILE A 75 1.03 -15.61 -1.82
N ASP A 76 1.12 -16.73 -1.12
CA ASP A 76 0.64 -18.05 -1.57
C ASP A 76 1.09 -18.47 -2.99
N ASN A 77 2.37 -18.22 -3.33
CA ASN A 77 2.95 -18.41 -4.67
C ASN A 77 2.43 -17.51 -5.79
N GLU A 78 1.49 -16.62 -5.49
CA GLU A 78 1.07 -15.55 -6.38
C GLU A 78 2.05 -14.38 -6.27
N ARG A 79 2.67 -14.00 -7.40
CA ARG A 79 3.37 -12.72 -7.53
C ARG A 79 2.39 -11.69 -8.04
N ILE A 80 2.17 -10.63 -7.28
CA ILE A 80 1.12 -9.63 -7.48
C ILE A 80 1.78 -8.30 -7.83
N GLN A 81 1.25 -7.63 -8.84
CA GLN A 81 1.56 -6.25 -9.19
C GLN A 81 0.26 -5.46 -9.29
N ILE A 82 0.26 -4.27 -8.69
CA ILE A 82 -0.86 -3.33 -8.75
C ILE A 82 -0.33 -2.03 -9.33
N ASP A 83 -0.88 -1.63 -10.47
CA ASP A 83 -0.73 -0.30 -11.02
C ASP A 83 -1.75 0.60 -10.33
N LEU A 84 -1.28 1.50 -9.47
CA LEU A 84 -2.07 2.41 -8.65
C LEU A 84 -2.61 3.58 -9.46
N ARG A 85 -1.97 3.92 -10.59
CA ARG A 85 -2.43 5.00 -11.49
C ARG A 85 -3.58 4.52 -12.38
N LEU A 86 -3.48 3.31 -12.91
CA LEU A 86 -4.49 2.69 -13.77
C LEU A 86 -5.52 1.88 -12.97
N SER A 87 -5.32 1.72 -11.66
CA SER A 87 -6.09 0.87 -10.77
C SER A 87 -6.26 -0.54 -11.35
N ARG A 88 -5.15 -1.22 -11.62
CA ARG A 88 -5.12 -2.53 -12.27
C ARG A 88 -4.27 -3.54 -11.51
N TRP A 89 -4.85 -4.71 -11.28
CA TRP A 89 -4.18 -5.89 -10.77
C TRP A 89 -3.64 -6.74 -11.93
N THR A 90 -2.41 -7.22 -11.78
CA THR A 90 -1.86 -8.32 -12.58
C THR A 90 -1.11 -9.28 -11.67
N SER A 91 -1.21 -10.59 -11.91
CA SER A 91 -0.49 -11.57 -11.11
C SER A 91 -0.15 -12.85 -11.88
N ASP A 92 0.84 -13.57 -11.35
CA ASP A 92 1.30 -14.87 -11.84
C ASP A 92 1.52 -15.85 -10.68
N PHE A 93 0.92 -17.03 -10.77
CA PHE A 93 1.11 -18.17 -9.87
C PHE A 93 2.27 -19.04 -10.34
N ARG A 94 3.46 -18.45 -10.52
CA ARG A 94 4.67 -19.12 -11.01
C ARG A 94 4.45 -19.89 -12.32
N GLY A 95 3.68 -19.32 -13.25
CA GLY A 95 3.38 -19.90 -14.56
C GLY A 95 2.22 -20.91 -14.57
N LEU A 96 1.61 -21.22 -13.42
CA LEU A 96 0.47 -22.15 -13.35
C LEU A 96 -0.87 -21.46 -13.64
N ALA A 97 -0.98 -20.20 -13.26
CA ALA A 97 -2.17 -19.38 -13.46
C ALA A 97 -1.77 -17.90 -13.52
N SER A 98 -2.61 -17.07 -14.13
CA SER A 98 -2.43 -15.61 -14.17
C SER A 98 -3.71 -14.90 -13.76
N GLY A 99 -3.59 -13.85 -12.95
CA GLY A 99 -4.70 -12.99 -12.58
C GLY A 99 -4.62 -11.63 -13.29
N GLN A 100 -5.74 -11.12 -13.78
CA GLN A 100 -5.85 -9.73 -14.25
C GLN A 100 -7.18 -9.15 -13.79
N GLY A 101 -7.17 -7.91 -13.32
CA GLY A 101 -8.38 -7.30 -12.76
C GLY A 101 -8.32 -5.79 -12.70
N ARG A 102 -9.50 -5.17 -12.61
CA ARG A 102 -9.65 -3.76 -12.27
C ARG A 102 -9.77 -3.66 -10.75
N CYS A 103 -9.14 -2.63 -10.20
CA CYS A 103 -9.29 -2.21 -8.83
C CYS A 103 -10.12 -0.92 -8.77
N ASP A 104 -10.93 -0.78 -7.74
CA ASP A 104 -11.64 0.44 -7.43
C ASP A 104 -11.34 0.82 -5.98
N THR A 105 -11.17 2.12 -5.71
CA THR A 105 -10.97 2.63 -4.35
C THR A 105 -12.26 2.49 -3.56
N GLU A 106 -12.18 1.89 -2.39
CA GLU A 106 -13.30 1.85 -1.47
C GLU A 106 -13.41 3.17 -0.71
N ALA A 107 -14.65 3.59 -0.42
CA ALA A 107 -14.87 4.77 0.40
C ALA A 107 -14.35 4.49 1.83
N PRO A 108 -13.62 5.44 2.45
CA PRO A 108 -13.11 5.29 3.81
C PRO A 108 -14.22 5.24 4.88
#